data_AF-R4S273-F1
#
_entry.id   AF-R4S273-F1
#
_cell.length_a   1.000
_cell.length_b   1.000
_cell.length_c   1.000
_cell.angle_alpha   90.00
_cell.angle_beta   90.00
_cell.angle_gamma   90.00
#
_symmetry.space_group_name_H-M   'P 1'
#
loop_
_entity.id
_entity.type
_entity.pdbx_description
1 polymer ?
#
loop_
_entity_poly.entity_id
_entity_poly.type
_entity_poly.pdbx_seq_one_letter_code
_entity_poly.pdbx_strand_id
1 'polypeptide(L)'
;MTKNNPSKLSRVFVVWALSISAAVIFILFLVFLSLKQEKESKPKEDKTEDNVNDTRKQPQERFNETHKNLDELIEKLEKEIDKITSNDENEKPKKGPKYRPDGTLDYIIEIDPQTGKKTKETHYDDDGKTIYVIQEYDPQTGNTIKYTQYYKDGKTIYVIQECDPQTGNTIKYTQYYKDGERINYIQEYDPQTEELIKETKYYSDGKTIQAIEFFNSEGKITKKTNYKSDGKTIDYTNEYNPQTGRNIKHTQYNPDGSIKEVEYGS
;
A
#
# COMPACT_ATOMS: atom_id res chain seq x y z
N MET A 1 -2.74 -13.37 -37.94
CA MET A 1 -3.57 -12.16 -37.74
C MET A 1 -3.89 -12.12 -36.25
N THR A 2 -3.24 -11.29 -35.45
CA THR A 2 -3.57 -9.87 -35.24
C THR A 2 -2.32 -9.09 -34.81
N LYS A 3 -2.21 -7.85 -35.29
CA LYS A 3 -1.07 -6.95 -35.07
C LYS A 3 -1.19 -6.26 -33.70
N ASN A 4 -0.13 -6.30 -32.91
CA ASN A 4 0.08 -5.42 -31.75
C ASN A 4 0.24 -3.98 -32.23
N ASN A 5 -0.52 -3.05 -31.64
CA ASN A 5 -0.44 -1.62 -31.90
C ASN A 5 0.02 -0.93 -30.61
N PRO A 6 1.23 -0.35 -30.56
CA PRO A 6 1.70 0.34 -29.36
C PRO A 6 1.28 1.82 -29.36
N SER A 7 1.09 2.36 -28.17
CA SER A 7 1.03 3.79 -27.81
C SER A 7 -0.21 4.60 -28.24
N LYS A 8 -1.25 4.50 -27.41
CA LYS A 8 -2.10 5.66 -27.08
C LYS A 8 -1.83 6.08 -25.64
N LEU A 9 -0.57 6.31 -25.30
CA LEU A 9 -0.24 7.17 -24.17
C LEU A 9 -0.62 8.58 -24.62
N SER A 10 -1.67 9.12 -24.00
CA SER A 10 -2.44 10.24 -24.53
C SER A 10 -1.58 11.49 -24.74
N ARG A 11 -1.60 12.00 -25.98
CA ARG A 11 -1.06 13.29 -26.42
C ARG A 11 -1.47 14.50 -25.55
N VAL A 12 -2.39 14.30 -24.61
CA VAL A 12 -2.88 15.30 -23.65
C VAL A 12 -1.75 15.70 -22.68
N PHE A 13 -1.00 14.75 -22.09
CA PHE A 13 0.04 15.11 -21.11
C PHE A 13 1.19 15.95 -21.70
N VAL A 14 1.55 15.74 -22.97
CA VAL A 14 2.59 16.51 -23.66
C VAL A 14 2.13 17.95 -23.94
N VAL A 15 0.84 18.15 -24.23
CA VAL A 15 0.28 19.49 -24.48
C VAL A 15 0.19 20.32 -23.19
N TRP A 16 -0.09 19.68 -22.04
CA TRP A 16 -0.11 20.37 -20.74
C TRP A 16 1.30 20.66 -20.18
N ALA A 17 2.30 19.81 -20.45
CA ALA A 17 3.68 20.08 -20.06
C ALA A 17 4.31 21.23 -20.90
N LEU A 18 3.96 21.34 -22.18
CA LEU A 18 4.44 22.41 -23.06
C LEU A 18 3.81 23.78 -22.75
N SER A 19 2.55 23.83 -22.30
CA SER A 19 1.89 25.10 -21.97
C SER A 19 2.41 25.72 -20.67
N ILE A 20 2.79 24.92 -19.68
CA ILE A 20 3.41 25.40 -18.43
C ILE A 20 4.82 25.96 -18.73
N SER A 21 5.59 25.31 -19.61
CA SER A 21 6.91 25.80 -20.04
C SER A 21 6.83 27.16 -20.73
N ALA A 22 5.83 27.39 -21.60
CA ALA A 22 5.66 28.66 -22.30
C ALA A 22 5.29 29.81 -21.35
N ALA A 23 4.45 29.54 -20.35
CA ALA A 23 4.05 30.55 -19.36
C ALA A 23 5.23 31.00 -18.48
N VAL A 24 6.08 30.06 -18.04
CA VAL A 24 7.27 30.38 -17.23
C VAL A 24 8.29 31.17 -18.06
N ILE A 25 8.52 30.79 -19.32
CA ILE A 25 9.42 31.52 -20.23
C ILE A 25 8.90 32.93 -20.52
N PHE A 26 7.59 33.10 -20.69
CA PHE A 26 6.97 34.41 -20.91
C PHE A 26 7.10 35.33 -19.69
N ILE A 27 6.91 34.80 -18.47
CA ILE A 27 7.12 35.55 -17.22
C ILE A 27 8.60 35.96 -17.09
N LEU A 28 9.55 35.05 -17.36
CA LEU A 28 10.98 35.38 -17.35
C LEU A 28 11.36 36.43 -18.40
N PHE A 29 10.73 36.41 -19.58
CA PHE A 29 10.92 37.42 -20.63
C PHE A 29 10.38 38.80 -20.23
N LEU A 30 9.24 38.87 -19.55
CA LEU A 30 8.70 40.13 -19.01
C LEU A 30 9.61 40.71 -17.92
N VAL A 31 10.15 39.86 -17.02
CA VAL A 31 11.15 40.29 -16.02
C VAL A 31 12.43 40.81 -16.70
N PHE A 32 12.89 40.15 -17.77
CA PHE A 32 14.06 40.60 -18.54
C PHE A 32 13.83 41.94 -19.27
N LEU A 33 12.62 42.18 -19.79
CA LEU A 33 12.22 43.47 -20.36
C LEU A 33 12.18 44.59 -19.31
N SER A 34 11.65 44.31 -18.11
CA SER A 34 11.65 45.26 -17.00
C SER A 34 13.07 45.66 -16.57
N LEU A 35 14.03 44.72 -16.57
CA LEU A 35 15.43 45.01 -16.25
C LEU A 35 16.14 45.85 -17.34
N LYS A 36 15.64 45.84 -18.58
CA LYS A 36 16.24 46.60 -19.69
C LYS A 36 15.87 48.08 -19.66
N GLN A 37 14.72 48.45 -19.07
CA GLN A 37 14.29 49.85 -18.97
C GLN A 37 15.12 50.69 -17.98
N GLU A 38 15.88 50.05 -17.09
CA GLU A 38 16.62 50.76 -16.03
C GLU A 38 18.00 51.30 -16.47
N LYS A 39 18.50 50.96 -17.68
CA LYS A 39 19.89 51.27 -18.09
C LYS A 39 20.08 52.42 -19.10
N GLU A 40 19.04 53.14 -19.52
CA GLU A 40 19.20 54.27 -20.44
C GLU A 40 18.57 55.57 -19.93
N SER A 41 19.21 56.20 -18.96
CA SER A 41 19.16 57.67 -18.82
C SER A 41 20.54 58.20 -18.44
N LYS A 42 21.26 58.75 -19.43
CA LYS A 42 22.49 59.53 -19.22
C LYS A 42 22.14 60.89 -18.63
N PRO A 43 22.96 61.47 -17.73
CA PRO A 43 22.73 62.82 -17.22
C PRO A 43 23.25 63.87 -18.22
N LYS A 44 22.48 64.94 -18.41
CA LYS A 44 22.99 66.23 -18.90
C LYS A 44 22.84 67.24 -17.75
N GLU A 45 23.97 67.81 -17.34
CA GLU A 45 24.01 69.01 -16.51
C GLU A 45 23.51 70.21 -17.33
N ASP A 46 22.56 70.98 -16.80
CA ASP A 46 22.76 72.42 -16.55
C ASP A 46 21.73 72.93 -15.52
N LYS A 47 22.12 73.99 -14.83
CA LYS A 47 21.68 74.54 -13.54
C LYS A 47 20.26 75.10 -13.53
N THR A 48 19.53 74.94 -12.42
CA THR A 48 19.13 76.02 -11.49
C THR A 48 18.26 75.48 -10.34
N GLU A 49 18.32 76.20 -9.22
CA GLU A 49 17.76 75.90 -7.90
C GLU A 49 16.22 75.79 -7.85
N ASP A 50 15.75 74.87 -7.00
CA ASP A 50 14.68 75.02 -6.00
C ASP A 50 13.67 73.86 -5.93
N ASN A 51 13.34 73.49 -4.69
CA ASN A 51 12.38 72.48 -4.21
C ASN A 51 12.79 70.99 -4.21
N VAL A 52 13.65 70.65 -3.24
CA VAL A 52 13.80 69.30 -2.71
C VAL A 52 12.72 69.06 -1.65
N ASN A 53 11.64 68.34 -1.95
CA ASN A 53 10.98 67.42 -0.98
C ASN A 53 9.76 66.62 -1.48
N ASP A 54 9.24 66.82 -2.70
CA ASP A 54 8.00 66.12 -3.11
C ASP A 54 8.22 64.85 -3.95
N THR A 55 9.37 64.71 -4.64
CA THR A 55 9.53 63.66 -5.67
C THR A 55 10.14 62.33 -5.18
N ARG A 56 10.61 62.23 -3.92
CA ARG A 56 11.24 60.99 -3.39
C ARG A 56 10.30 60.04 -2.64
N LYS A 57 9.08 60.47 -2.28
CA LYS A 57 8.16 59.63 -1.49
C LYS A 57 7.48 58.53 -2.33
N GLN A 58 7.10 58.84 -3.57
CA GLN A 58 6.40 57.87 -4.44
C GLN A 58 7.19 56.59 -4.75
N PRO A 59 8.48 56.63 -5.11
CA PRO A 59 9.23 55.40 -5.41
C PRO A 59 9.46 54.53 -4.18
N GLN A 60 9.65 55.15 -3.01
CA GLN A 60 9.95 54.45 -1.75
C GLN A 60 8.67 53.82 -1.15
N GLU A 61 7.52 54.49 -1.24
CA GLU A 61 6.23 53.91 -0.87
C GLU A 61 5.87 52.72 -1.76
N ARG A 62 6.09 52.84 -3.08
CA ARG A 62 5.86 51.74 -4.03
C ARG A 62 6.78 50.54 -3.78
N PHE A 63 8.05 50.79 -3.44
CA PHE A 63 9.01 49.75 -3.06
C PHE A 63 8.57 49.01 -1.78
N ASN A 64 8.16 49.76 -0.76
CA ASN A 64 7.69 49.20 0.51
C ASN A 64 6.40 48.39 0.36
N GLU A 65 5.47 48.85 -0.49
CA GLU A 65 4.22 48.13 -0.79
C GLU A 65 4.48 46.84 -1.58
N THR A 66 5.47 46.86 -2.48
CA THR A 66 5.87 45.66 -3.24
C THR A 66 6.52 44.60 -2.34
N HIS A 67 7.37 45.01 -1.38
CA HIS A 67 7.94 44.07 -0.41
C HIS A 67 6.89 43.49 0.52
N LYS A 68 5.95 44.29 1.02
CA LYS A 68 4.85 43.80 1.85
C LYS A 68 4.00 42.75 1.13
N ASN A 69 3.69 42.98 -0.15
CA ASN A 69 2.93 42.00 -0.96
C ASN A 69 3.72 40.70 -1.21
N LEU A 70 5.05 40.79 -1.31
CA LEU A 70 5.90 39.62 -1.44
C LEU A 70 5.92 38.79 -0.15
N ASP A 71 6.03 39.45 1.00
CA ASP A 71 6.02 38.80 2.31
C ASP A 71 4.68 38.10 2.57
N GLU A 72 3.55 38.72 2.21
CA GLU A 72 2.21 38.09 2.30
C GLU A 72 2.07 36.86 1.38
N LEU A 73 2.71 36.88 0.21
CA LEU A 73 2.75 35.75 -0.72
C LEU A 73 3.62 34.61 -0.18
N ILE A 74 4.77 34.93 0.41
CA ILE A 74 5.66 33.97 1.06
C ILE A 74 4.93 33.31 2.23
N GLU A 75 4.27 34.08 3.10
CA GLU A 75 3.52 33.54 4.25
C GLU A 75 2.36 32.63 3.80
N LYS A 76 1.68 32.95 2.70
CA LYS A 76 0.67 32.07 2.10
C LYS A 76 1.27 30.78 1.58
N LEU A 77 2.43 30.86 0.92
CA LEU A 77 3.12 29.68 0.40
C LEU A 77 3.61 28.78 1.55
N GLU A 78 4.17 29.36 2.61
CA GLU A 78 4.61 28.65 3.81
C GLU A 78 3.43 27.93 4.49
N LYS A 79 2.28 28.60 4.62
CA LYS A 79 1.06 27.95 5.16
C LYS A 79 0.53 26.82 4.27
N GLU A 80 0.60 26.95 2.95
CA GLU A 80 0.24 25.87 2.03
C GLU A 80 1.22 24.71 2.11
N ILE A 81 2.53 24.99 2.21
CA ILE A 81 3.57 23.98 2.39
C ILE A 81 3.35 23.24 3.70
N ASP A 82 3.14 23.94 4.83
CA ASP A 82 2.87 23.33 6.14
C ASP A 82 1.60 22.46 6.11
N LYS A 83 0.55 22.88 5.40
CA LYS A 83 -0.65 22.04 5.20
C LYS A 83 -0.36 20.78 4.39
N ILE A 84 0.64 20.80 3.51
CA ILE A 84 1.05 19.65 2.70
C ILE A 84 2.01 18.73 3.48
N THR A 85 2.92 19.31 4.27
CA THR A 85 4.02 18.62 5.00
C THR A 85 3.69 18.24 6.43
N SER A 86 2.58 18.74 6.98
CA SER A 86 2.02 18.34 8.29
C SER A 86 1.90 16.82 8.39
N ASN A 87 2.76 16.22 9.21
CA ASN A 87 2.64 14.84 9.68
C ASN A 87 1.79 14.82 10.96
N ASP A 88 0.60 15.40 10.92
CA ASP A 88 -0.37 15.21 11.99
C ASP A 88 -0.85 13.75 11.92
N GLU A 89 -0.58 12.96 12.96
CA GLU A 89 -1.02 11.56 13.06
C GLU A 89 -2.56 11.43 13.05
N ASN A 90 -3.29 12.55 13.16
CA ASN A 90 -4.74 12.63 13.02
C ASN A 90 -5.22 13.11 11.64
N GLU A 91 -4.32 13.40 10.69
CA GLU A 91 -4.72 13.82 9.34
C GLU A 91 -5.28 12.62 8.57
N LYS A 92 -6.45 12.80 7.93
CA LYS A 92 -7.04 11.77 7.05
C LYS A 92 -6.00 11.33 6.02
N PRO A 93 -5.83 10.02 5.78
CA PRO A 93 -4.80 9.52 4.88
C PRO A 93 -4.91 10.17 3.50
N LYS A 94 -3.86 10.87 3.09
CA LYS A 94 -3.77 11.51 1.77
C LYS A 94 -3.40 10.44 0.74
N LYS A 95 -4.20 10.29 -0.32
CA LYS A 95 -3.91 9.42 -1.46
C LYS A 95 -2.55 9.75 -2.07
N GLY A 96 -1.76 8.72 -2.39
CA GLY A 96 -0.52 8.87 -3.15
C GLY A 96 0.70 8.25 -2.47
N PRO A 97 1.89 8.50 -3.03
CA PRO A 97 3.14 7.97 -2.50
C PRO A 97 3.59 8.73 -1.25
N LYS A 98 4.19 7.98 -0.32
CA LYS A 98 4.92 8.47 0.84
C LYS A 98 6.37 8.04 0.71
N TYR A 99 7.28 8.95 1.03
CA TYR A 99 8.72 8.77 0.84
C TYR A 99 9.45 8.83 2.18
N ARG A 100 10.53 8.07 2.28
CA ARG A 100 11.46 8.10 3.41
C ARG A 100 12.31 9.38 3.40
N PRO A 101 13.05 9.69 4.49
CA PRO A 101 13.93 10.85 4.54
C PRO A 101 15.02 10.87 3.46
N ASP A 102 15.43 9.71 2.96
CA ASP A 102 16.41 9.57 1.87
C ASP A 102 15.80 9.71 0.47
N GLY A 103 14.48 9.92 0.38
CA GLY A 103 13.74 10.07 -0.87
C GLY A 103 13.30 8.75 -1.51
N THR A 104 13.61 7.59 -0.93
CA THR A 104 13.10 6.29 -1.41
C THR A 104 11.60 6.17 -1.14
N LEU A 105 10.89 5.45 -2.01
CA LEU A 105 9.45 5.21 -1.84
C LEU A 105 9.22 4.28 -0.66
N ASP A 106 8.40 4.70 0.30
CA ASP A 106 8.07 3.91 1.49
C ASP A 106 6.81 3.08 1.25
N TYR A 107 5.69 3.77 0.99
CA TYR A 107 4.43 3.14 0.67
C TYR A 107 3.54 4.02 -0.21
N ILE A 108 2.53 3.42 -0.84
CA ILE A 108 1.49 4.12 -1.59
C ILE A 108 0.14 3.84 -0.95
N ILE A 109 -0.62 4.90 -0.69
CA ILE A 109 -2.02 4.82 -0.24
C ILE A 109 -2.97 5.02 -1.42
N GLU A 110 -3.90 4.08 -1.57
CA GLU A 110 -5.12 4.24 -2.37
C GLU A 110 -6.32 4.47 -1.44
N ILE A 111 -7.25 5.32 -1.87
CA ILE A 111 -8.47 5.67 -1.10
C ILE A 111 -9.71 5.52 -1.98
N ASP A 112 -10.83 5.25 -1.34
CA ASP A 112 -12.16 5.32 -1.94
C ASP A 112 -12.51 6.80 -2.23
N PRO A 113 -12.88 7.16 -3.48
CA PRO A 113 -13.09 8.55 -3.87
C PRO A 113 -14.37 9.17 -3.28
N GLN A 114 -15.33 8.37 -2.81
CA GLN A 114 -16.59 8.87 -2.25
C GLN A 114 -16.47 9.16 -0.76
N THR A 115 -15.80 8.26 -0.03
CA THR A 115 -15.67 8.31 1.43
C THR A 115 -14.35 8.93 1.90
N GLY A 116 -13.33 8.93 1.04
CA GLY A 116 -11.96 9.34 1.38
C GLY A 116 -11.24 8.36 2.31
N LYS A 117 -11.80 7.17 2.55
CA LYS A 117 -11.21 6.14 3.40
C LYS A 117 -10.20 5.31 2.63
N LYS A 118 -9.17 4.83 3.34
CA LYS A 118 -8.14 3.93 2.80
C LYS A 118 -8.78 2.66 2.25
N THR A 119 -8.40 2.27 1.05
CA THR A 119 -8.82 1.00 0.43
C THR A 119 -7.66 0.06 0.19
N LYS A 120 -6.44 0.59 0.04
CA LYS A 120 -5.26 -0.22 -0.18
C LYS A 120 -3.98 0.52 0.21
N GLU A 121 -3.01 -0.23 0.71
CA GLU A 121 -1.63 0.18 0.89
C GLU A 121 -0.68 -0.80 0.23
N THR A 122 0.36 -0.28 -0.42
CA THR A 122 1.46 -1.06 -0.98
C THR A 122 2.75 -0.56 -0.35
N HIS A 123 3.46 -1.42 0.37
CA HIS A 123 4.68 -1.12 1.09
C HIS A 123 5.90 -1.68 0.36
N TYR A 124 6.96 -0.86 0.30
CA TYR A 124 8.19 -1.15 -0.44
C TYR A 124 9.36 -1.33 0.52
N ASP A 125 10.30 -2.20 0.18
CA ASP A 125 11.55 -2.37 0.94
C ASP A 125 12.39 -1.08 0.90
N ASP A 126 13.52 -1.09 1.61
CA ASP A 126 14.46 0.04 1.70
C ASP A 126 14.96 0.53 0.32
N ASP A 127 14.92 -0.32 -0.72
CA ASP A 127 15.30 0.07 -2.08
C ASP A 127 14.26 0.94 -2.81
N GLY A 128 13.07 1.11 -2.21
CA GLY A 128 11.94 1.88 -2.72
C GLY A 128 11.31 1.31 -4.00
N LYS A 129 11.56 0.04 -4.32
CA LYS A 129 11.13 -0.61 -5.58
C LYS A 129 10.51 -1.98 -5.35
N THR A 130 11.07 -2.75 -4.42
CA THR A 130 10.67 -4.12 -4.13
C THR A 130 9.46 -4.08 -3.19
N ILE A 131 8.32 -4.61 -3.62
CA ILE A 131 7.12 -4.67 -2.77
C ILE A 131 7.30 -5.81 -1.78
N TYR A 132 7.22 -5.54 -0.48
CA TYR A 132 7.23 -6.62 0.53
C TYR A 132 5.83 -6.94 1.04
N VAL A 133 4.90 -5.98 1.03
CA VAL A 133 3.52 -6.13 1.54
C VAL A 133 2.50 -5.33 0.74
N ILE A 134 1.31 -5.91 0.57
CA ILE A 134 0.08 -5.21 0.16
C ILE A 134 -1.01 -5.47 1.20
N GLN A 135 -1.69 -4.41 1.63
CA GLN A 135 -2.85 -4.45 2.52
C GLN A 135 -4.06 -3.86 1.80
N GLU A 136 -5.19 -4.55 1.83
CA GLU A 136 -6.48 -4.11 1.30
C GLU A 136 -7.47 -3.95 2.44
N TYR A 137 -8.30 -2.90 2.41
CA TYR A 137 -9.18 -2.51 3.51
C TYR A 137 -10.63 -2.43 3.06
N ASP A 138 -11.54 -2.78 3.97
CA ASP A 138 -12.95 -2.51 3.80
C ASP A 138 -13.23 -0.99 3.97
N PRO A 139 -13.81 -0.31 2.96
CA PRO A 139 -14.05 1.13 3.06
C PRO A 139 -15.17 1.49 4.05
N GLN A 140 -15.98 0.55 4.52
CA GLN A 140 -17.04 0.85 5.49
C GLN A 140 -16.47 0.82 6.92
N THR A 141 -15.79 -0.26 7.30
CA THR A 141 -15.26 -0.48 8.65
C THR A 141 -13.85 0.06 8.83
N GLY A 142 -13.06 0.14 7.76
CA GLY A 142 -11.64 0.47 7.80
C GLY A 142 -10.75 -0.71 8.19
N ASN A 143 -11.32 -1.89 8.41
CA ASN A 143 -10.57 -3.09 8.77
C ASN A 143 -9.82 -3.63 7.55
N THR A 144 -8.69 -4.28 7.79
CA THR A 144 -8.00 -5.05 6.75
C THR A 144 -8.90 -6.21 6.33
N ILE A 145 -9.07 -6.41 5.03
CA ILE A 145 -9.79 -7.57 4.45
C ILE A 145 -8.84 -8.56 3.79
N LYS A 146 -7.66 -8.08 3.39
CA LYS A 146 -6.64 -8.92 2.78
C LYS A 146 -5.24 -8.37 3.00
N TYR A 147 -4.31 -9.25 3.32
CA TYR A 147 -2.90 -8.97 3.46
C TYR A 147 -2.12 -9.95 2.60
N THR A 148 -1.24 -9.44 1.74
CA THR A 148 -0.37 -10.24 0.87
C THR A 148 1.08 -9.88 1.15
N GLN A 149 1.88 -10.87 1.54
CA GLN A 149 3.30 -10.71 1.79
C GLN A 149 4.11 -11.41 0.70
N TYR A 150 5.20 -10.77 0.28
CA TYR A 150 6.10 -11.27 -0.74
C TYR A 150 7.44 -11.69 -0.12
N TYR A 151 8.15 -12.59 -0.79
CA TYR A 151 9.56 -12.83 -0.52
C TYR A 151 10.40 -11.62 -0.94
N LYS A 152 11.69 -11.63 -0.59
CA LYS A 152 12.67 -10.56 -0.88
C LYS A 152 12.85 -10.22 -2.37
N ASP A 153 12.32 -11.04 -3.28
CA ASP A 153 12.33 -10.73 -4.72
C ASP A 153 11.20 -9.77 -5.15
N GLY A 154 10.28 -9.46 -4.22
CA GLY A 154 9.14 -8.57 -4.40
C GLY A 154 8.08 -9.05 -5.39
N LYS A 155 8.11 -10.32 -5.77
CA LYS A 155 7.23 -10.90 -6.80
C LYS A 155 6.59 -12.20 -6.35
N THR A 156 7.38 -13.02 -5.66
CA THR A 156 6.95 -14.34 -5.21
C THR A 156 6.14 -14.16 -3.95
N ILE A 157 4.88 -14.58 -3.99
CA ILE A 157 3.99 -14.52 -2.83
C ILE A 157 4.51 -15.52 -1.79
N TYR A 158 4.66 -15.05 -0.55
CA TYR A 158 4.95 -15.88 0.61
C TYR A 158 3.65 -16.31 1.29
N VAL A 159 2.76 -15.35 1.55
CA VAL A 159 1.55 -15.55 2.34
C VAL A 159 0.42 -14.67 1.82
N ILE A 160 -0.80 -15.20 1.87
CA ILE A 160 -2.04 -14.42 1.79
C ILE A 160 -2.87 -14.68 3.05
N GLN A 161 -3.31 -13.61 3.70
CA GLN A 161 -4.22 -13.62 4.82
C GLN A 161 -5.51 -12.90 4.40
N GLU A 162 -6.65 -13.54 4.62
CA GLU A 162 -7.99 -12.97 4.40
C GLU A 162 -8.64 -12.75 5.77
N CYS A 163 -9.29 -11.61 5.94
CA CYS A 163 -9.85 -11.17 7.22
C CYS A 163 -11.35 -10.88 7.09
N ASP A 164 -12.09 -11.07 8.18
CA ASP A 164 -13.49 -10.66 8.26
C ASP A 164 -13.59 -9.13 8.26
N PRO A 165 -14.41 -8.52 7.37
CA PRO A 165 -14.48 -7.07 7.28
C PRO A 165 -15.08 -6.41 8.52
N GLN A 166 -15.88 -7.12 9.32
CA GLN A 166 -16.56 -6.55 10.50
C GLN A 166 -15.68 -6.61 11.75
N THR A 167 -15.05 -7.75 12.01
CA THR A 167 -14.19 -7.93 13.20
C THR A 167 -12.73 -7.55 12.94
N GLY A 168 -12.27 -7.63 11.69
CA GLY A 168 -10.86 -7.51 11.31
C GLY A 168 -10.04 -8.76 11.60
N ASN A 169 -10.64 -9.79 12.18
CA ASN A 169 -9.96 -11.04 12.52
C ASN A 169 -9.61 -11.82 11.27
N THR A 170 -8.50 -12.57 11.33
CA THR A 170 -8.14 -13.54 10.29
C THR A 170 -9.22 -14.60 10.18
N ILE A 171 -9.63 -14.91 8.94
CA ILE A 171 -10.52 -16.06 8.66
C ILE A 171 -9.80 -17.14 7.86
N LYS A 172 -8.76 -16.76 7.11
CA LYS A 172 -7.98 -17.68 6.29
C LYS A 172 -6.56 -17.22 6.14
N TYR A 173 -5.62 -18.15 6.23
CA TYR A 173 -4.21 -17.94 6.00
C TYR A 173 -3.69 -18.99 5.03
N THR A 174 -3.08 -18.56 3.93
CA THR A 174 -2.52 -19.44 2.90
C THR A 174 -1.02 -19.17 2.80
N GLN A 175 -0.21 -20.20 3.05
CA GLN A 175 1.24 -20.12 2.87
C GLN A 175 1.67 -20.80 1.57
N TYR A 176 2.60 -20.19 0.86
CA TYR A 176 3.17 -20.68 -0.38
C TYR A 176 4.63 -21.14 -0.20
N TYR A 177 5.01 -22.13 -0.99
CA TYR A 177 6.43 -22.49 -1.17
C TYR A 177 7.18 -21.34 -1.87
N LYS A 178 8.52 -21.44 -1.91
CA LYS A 178 9.41 -20.41 -2.49
C LYS A 178 9.26 -20.18 -4.00
N ASP A 179 8.44 -20.96 -4.69
CA ASP A 179 8.05 -20.67 -6.07
C ASP A 179 6.85 -19.72 -6.18
N GLY A 180 6.14 -19.45 -5.08
CA GLY A 180 5.00 -18.54 -5.02
C GLY A 180 3.73 -19.07 -5.67
N GLU A 181 3.74 -20.31 -6.18
CA GLU A 181 2.60 -20.92 -6.88
C GLU A 181 2.03 -22.09 -6.09
N ARG A 182 2.90 -22.92 -5.51
CA ARG A 182 2.51 -24.12 -4.77
C ARG A 182 2.14 -23.76 -3.34
N ILE A 183 0.97 -24.19 -2.91
CA ILE A 183 0.51 -24.00 -1.53
C ILE A 183 1.19 -25.01 -0.62
N ASN A 184 1.72 -24.55 0.51
CA ASN A 184 2.23 -25.41 1.58
C ASN A 184 1.08 -25.87 2.49
N TYR A 185 0.35 -24.91 3.04
CA TYR A 185 -0.84 -25.18 3.85
C TYR A 185 -1.83 -24.01 3.80
N ILE A 186 -3.06 -24.31 4.20
CA ILE A 186 -4.13 -23.35 4.45
C ILE A 186 -4.63 -23.56 5.88
N GLN A 187 -4.74 -22.47 6.64
CA GLN A 187 -5.39 -22.42 7.94
C GLN A 187 -6.70 -21.63 7.83
N GLU A 188 -7.75 -22.10 8.49
CA GLU A 188 -9.06 -21.46 8.59
C GLU A 188 -9.35 -21.18 10.07
N TYR A 189 -9.93 -20.01 10.35
CA TYR A 189 -10.11 -19.49 11.71
C TYR A 189 -11.57 -19.08 11.94
N ASP A 190 -11.99 -19.10 13.20
CA ASP A 190 -13.28 -18.55 13.59
C ASP A 190 -13.29 -17.02 13.42
N PRO A 191 -14.26 -16.43 12.70
CA PRO A 191 -14.28 -14.99 12.41
C PRO A 191 -14.50 -14.11 13.65
N GLN A 192 -15.02 -14.66 14.75
CA GLN A 192 -15.31 -13.91 15.97
C GLN A 192 -14.20 -14.04 17.01
N THR A 193 -13.60 -15.23 17.15
CA THR A 193 -12.57 -15.49 18.18
C THR A 193 -11.13 -15.52 17.64
N GLU A 194 -10.96 -15.59 16.32
CA GLU A 194 -9.67 -15.82 15.64
C GLU A 194 -8.99 -17.15 16.05
N GLU A 195 -9.75 -18.07 16.64
CA GLU A 195 -9.25 -19.41 16.98
C GLU A 195 -9.09 -20.25 15.72
N LEU A 196 -7.95 -20.95 15.59
CA LEU A 196 -7.71 -21.89 14.50
C LEU A 196 -8.74 -23.03 14.58
N ILE A 197 -9.51 -23.25 13.53
CA ILE A 197 -10.53 -24.32 13.48
C ILE A 197 -10.09 -25.50 12.60
N LYS A 198 -9.29 -25.22 11.56
CA LYS A 198 -8.90 -26.22 10.57
C LYS A 198 -7.58 -25.85 9.89
N GLU A 199 -6.77 -26.87 9.63
CA GLU A 199 -5.56 -26.77 8.83
C GLU A 199 -5.57 -27.83 7.73
N THR A 200 -5.28 -27.42 6.50
CA THR A 200 -5.11 -28.31 5.33
C THR A 200 -3.67 -28.24 4.86
N LYS A 201 -2.96 -29.36 4.90
CA LYS A 201 -1.56 -29.49 4.47
C LYS A 201 -1.51 -30.12 3.09
N TYR A 202 -0.60 -29.64 2.24
CA TYR A 202 -0.40 -30.14 0.88
C TYR A 202 0.96 -30.81 0.76
N TYR A 203 1.04 -31.82 -0.11
CA TYR A 203 2.31 -32.36 -0.54
C TYR A 203 3.11 -31.31 -1.31
N SER A 204 4.38 -31.63 -1.59
CA SER A 204 5.29 -30.73 -2.30
C SER A 204 4.81 -30.30 -3.69
N ASP A 205 3.83 -30.96 -4.31
CA ASP A 205 3.23 -30.50 -5.57
C ASP A 205 2.28 -29.29 -5.40
N GLY A 206 1.94 -28.94 -4.16
CA GLY A 206 1.09 -27.81 -3.77
C GLY A 206 -0.38 -27.95 -4.13
N LYS A 207 -0.83 -29.14 -4.54
CA LYS A 207 -2.20 -29.40 -5.01
C LYS A 207 -2.83 -30.61 -4.35
N THR A 208 -2.01 -31.61 -4.04
CA THR A 208 -2.45 -32.87 -3.44
C THR A 208 -2.50 -32.70 -1.93
N ILE A 209 -3.68 -32.90 -1.34
CA ILE A 209 -3.87 -32.81 0.11
C ILE A 209 -3.11 -33.97 0.77
N GLN A 210 -2.27 -33.63 1.74
CA GLN A 210 -1.57 -34.59 2.60
C GLN A 210 -2.39 -34.89 3.85
N ALA A 211 -2.90 -33.85 4.51
CA ALA A 211 -3.65 -34.00 5.75
C ALA A 211 -4.64 -32.86 5.96
N ILE A 212 -5.70 -33.15 6.70
CA ILE A 212 -6.63 -32.17 7.26
C ILE A 212 -6.69 -32.38 8.77
N GLU A 213 -6.48 -31.31 9.52
CA GLU A 213 -6.50 -31.29 10.99
C GLU A 213 -7.59 -30.31 11.45
N PHE A 214 -8.34 -30.69 12.49
CA PHE A 214 -9.37 -29.88 13.13
C PHE A 214 -8.97 -29.62 14.58
N PHE A 215 -9.29 -28.44 15.07
CA PHE A 215 -8.84 -27.95 16.38
C PHE A 215 -10.05 -27.53 17.23
N ASN A 216 -9.90 -27.59 18.55
CA ASN A 216 -10.84 -26.97 19.49
C ASN A 216 -10.40 -25.54 19.83
N SER A 217 -11.21 -24.84 20.63
CA SER A 217 -10.93 -23.47 21.10
C SER A 217 -9.65 -23.33 21.93
N GLU A 218 -9.13 -24.43 22.50
CA GLU A 218 -7.83 -24.43 23.19
C GLU A 218 -6.64 -24.62 22.22
N GLY A 219 -6.88 -24.71 20.91
CA GLY A 219 -5.86 -24.96 19.89
C GLY A 219 -5.35 -26.41 19.85
N LYS A 220 -6.05 -27.36 20.48
CA LYS A 220 -5.70 -28.79 20.45
C LYS A 220 -6.38 -29.49 19.29
N ILE A 221 -5.65 -30.37 18.61
CA ILE A 221 -6.21 -31.20 17.53
C ILE A 221 -7.27 -32.13 18.12
N THR A 222 -8.46 -32.15 17.51
CA THR A 222 -9.58 -33.05 17.85
C THR A 222 -9.73 -34.17 16.83
N LYS A 223 -9.38 -33.90 15.57
CA LYS A 223 -9.44 -34.87 14.47
C LYS A 223 -8.34 -34.62 13.45
N LYS A 224 -7.79 -35.69 12.90
CA LYS A 224 -6.84 -35.64 11.78
C LYS A 224 -7.21 -36.70 10.75
N THR A 225 -7.22 -36.32 9.48
CA THR A 225 -7.33 -37.23 8.33
C THR A 225 -6.04 -37.12 7.52
N ASN A 226 -5.37 -38.24 7.26
CA ASN A 226 -4.22 -38.29 6.36
C ASN A 226 -4.62 -38.99 5.06
N TYR A 227 -4.09 -38.50 3.95
CA TYR A 227 -4.36 -39.02 2.63
C TYR A 227 -3.09 -39.65 2.04
N LYS A 228 -3.28 -40.67 1.22
CA LYS A 228 -2.23 -41.23 0.38
C LYS A 228 -1.74 -40.18 -0.63
N SER A 229 -0.67 -40.49 -1.35
CA SER A 229 -0.04 -39.59 -2.33
C SER A 229 -0.93 -39.23 -3.53
N ASP A 230 -2.09 -39.88 -3.70
CA ASP A 230 -3.10 -39.48 -4.70
C ASP A 230 -4.01 -38.33 -4.23
N GLY A 231 -3.92 -37.94 -2.95
CA GLY A 231 -4.67 -36.84 -2.33
C GLY A 231 -6.18 -37.07 -2.19
N LYS A 232 -6.65 -38.29 -2.47
CA LYS A 232 -8.08 -38.64 -2.46
C LYS A 232 -8.36 -39.83 -1.56
N THR A 233 -7.49 -40.82 -1.59
CA THR A 233 -7.62 -42.04 -0.78
C THR A 233 -7.19 -41.73 0.64
N ILE A 234 -8.10 -41.87 1.59
CA ILE A 234 -7.76 -41.74 3.01
C ILE A 234 -6.83 -42.89 3.38
N ASP A 235 -5.71 -42.58 4.02
CA ASP A 235 -4.79 -43.57 4.56
C ASP A 235 -5.25 -43.98 5.97
N TYR A 236 -5.40 -42.99 6.84
CA TYR A 236 -5.93 -43.18 8.18
C TYR A 236 -6.57 -41.91 8.76
N THR A 237 -7.42 -42.10 9.75
CA THR A 237 -7.96 -41.03 10.60
C THR A 237 -7.58 -41.24 12.06
N ASN A 238 -7.43 -40.13 12.77
CA ASN A 238 -7.21 -40.09 14.21
C ASN A 238 -8.25 -39.18 14.86
N GLU A 239 -8.83 -39.61 15.97
CA GLU A 239 -9.64 -38.78 16.86
C GLU A 239 -8.91 -38.65 18.20
N TYR A 240 -9.00 -37.46 18.81
CA TYR A 240 -8.27 -37.12 20.02
C TYR A 240 -9.21 -36.64 21.12
N ASN A 241 -8.87 -36.98 22.36
CA ASN A 241 -9.58 -36.46 23.52
C ASN A 241 -9.33 -34.94 23.62
N PRO A 242 -10.37 -34.09 23.64
CA PRO A 242 -10.19 -32.64 23.57
C PRO A 242 -9.53 -32.05 24.81
N GLN A 243 -9.64 -32.68 25.98
CA GLN A 243 -9.03 -32.20 27.21
C GLN A 243 -7.53 -32.55 27.30
N THR A 244 -7.18 -33.79 26.96
CA THR A 244 -5.82 -34.35 27.16
C THR A 244 -4.95 -34.34 25.91
N GLY A 245 -5.53 -34.21 24.72
CA GLY A 245 -4.84 -34.32 23.43
C GLY A 245 -4.39 -35.73 23.07
N ARG A 246 -4.75 -36.75 23.86
CA ARG A 246 -4.40 -38.16 23.58
C ARG A 246 -5.24 -38.70 22.44
N ASN A 247 -4.62 -39.52 21.57
CA ASN A 247 -5.36 -40.27 20.56
C ASN A 247 -6.31 -41.26 21.26
N ILE A 248 -7.59 -41.20 20.93
CA ILE A 248 -8.62 -42.10 21.47
C ILE A 248 -9.10 -43.10 20.43
N LYS A 249 -8.82 -42.85 19.16
CA LYS A 249 -9.20 -43.73 18.06
C LYS A 249 -8.28 -43.51 16.87
N HIS A 250 -7.78 -44.60 16.33
CA HIS A 250 -7.06 -44.68 15.08
C HIS A 250 -7.85 -45.58 14.13
N THR A 251 -8.04 -45.18 12.88
CA THR A 251 -8.73 -45.99 11.87
C THR A 251 -7.92 -45.99 10.59
N GLN A 252 -7.50 -47.17 10.15
CA GLN A 252 -6.82 -47.38 8.87
C GLN A 252 -7.82 -47.80 7.79
N TYR A 253 -7.57 -47.39 6.55
CA TYR A 253 -8.45 -47.68 5.42
C TYR A 253 -7.71 -48.45 4.33
N ASN A 254 -8.46 -49.32 3.65
CA ASN A 254 -8.04 -49.94 2.40
C ASN A 254 -8.12 -48.94 1.24
N PRO A 255 -7.47 -49.21 0.10
CA PRO A 255 -7.56 -48.34 -1.08
C PRO A 255 -8.97 -48.14 -1.64
N ASP A 256 -9.91 -49.06 -1.39
CA ASP A 256 -11.32 -48.95 -1.78
C ASP A 256 -12.16 -48.09 -0.79
N GLY A 257 -11.54 -47.57 0.27
CA GLY A 257 -12.18 -46.77 1.31
C GLY A 257 -12.86 -47.59 2.42
N SER A 258 -12.84 -48.93 2.34
CA SER A 258 -13.30 -49.77 3.44
C SER A 258 -12.37 -49.68 4.66
N ILE A 259 -12.93 -49.84 5.86
CA ILE A 259 -12.14 -49.86 7.09
C ILE A 259 -11.29 -51.14 7.10
N LYS A 260 -9.99 -50.96 7.25
CA LYS A 260 -9.03 -52.05 7.43
C LYS A 260 -8.90 -52.45 8.90
N GLU A 261 -8.75 -51.46 9.76
CA GLU A 261 -8.47 -51.65 11.19
C GLU A 261 -8.94 -50.45 12.01
N VAL A 262 -9.39 -50.71 13.25
CA VAL A 262 -9.73 -49.67 14.23
C VAL A 262 -9.05 -50.02 15.55
N GLU A 263 -8.25 -49.10 16.06
CA GLU A 263 -7.62 -49.17 17.37
C GLU A 263 -8.19 -48.07 18.28
N TYR A 264 -8.47 -48.40 19.54
CA TYR A 264 -8.93 -47.44 20.54
C TYR A 264 -7.82 -47.15 21.54
N GLY A 265 -7.61 -45.87 21.85
CA GLY A 265 -6.68 -45.44 22.87
C GLY A 265 -7.12 -45.92 24.26
N SER A 266 -6.16 -46.34 25.08
CA SER A 266 -6.36 -46.77 26.47
C SER A 266 -6.31 -45.60 27.45
#